data_AF-A0A7X6Q788-F1
#
_entry.id   AF-A0A7X6Q788-F1
#
_cell.length_a   1.000
_cell.length_b   1.000
_cell.length_c   1.000
_cell.angle_alpha   90.00
_cell.angle_beta   90.00
_cell.angle_gamma   90.00
#
_symmetry.space_group_name_H-M   'P 1'
#
loop_
_entity.id
_entity.type
_entity.pdbx_description
1 polymer ?
#
loop_
_entity_poly.entity_id
_entity_poly.type
_entity_poly.pdbx_seq_one_letter_code
_entity_poly.pdbx_strand_id
1 'polypeptide(L)'
;PFIRYAPNVLKKPFMKLLSDFYGDKIYSMTLSNIGNITFPEKLKGRVERLDFFLSPNKKNKVSAAAIGVNGYISLNFTSFLTEDTTFERKVLRALVERGVAVEVATNRRVEGE
;
A
#
# COMPACT_ATOMS: atom_id res chain seq x y z
N PRO A 1 -16.11 -21.63 12.17
CA PRO A 1 -17.03 -22.65 11.59
C PRO A 1 -18.52 -22.42 11.95
N PHE A 2 -18.88 -22.30 13.23
CA PHE A 2 -20.29 -22.20 13.68
C PHE A 2 -21.00 -20.87 13.34
N ILE A 3 -20.26 -19.76 13.20
CA ILE A 3 -20.79 -18.45 12.77
C ILE A 3 -21.47 -18.49 11.39
N ARG A 4 -21.21 -19.53 10.58
CA ARG A 4 -21.81 -19.70 9.26
C ARG A 4 -23.30 -20.02 9.34
N TYR A 5 -23.74 -20.63 10.45
CA TYR A 5 -25.14 -21.02 10.69
C TYR A 5 -25.94 -19.98 11.49
N ALA A 6 -25.30 -18.92 12.00
CA ALA A 6 -25.98 -17.88 12.76
C ALA A 6 -26.96 -17.09 11.86
N PRO A 7 -28.19 -16.80 12.33
CA PRO A 7 -29.13 -15.97 11.60
C PRO A 7 -28.54 -14.60 11.25
N ASN A 8 -28.81 -14.12 10.03
CA ASN A 8 -28.23 -12.88 9.51
C ASN A 8 -28.56 -11.64 10.36
N VAL A 9 -29.71 -11.64 11.05
CA VAL A 9 -30.15 -10.54 11.92
C VAL A 9 -29.18 -10.31 13.08
N LEU A 10 -28.61 -11.39 13.64
CA LEU A 10 -27.63 -11.31 14.72
C LEU A 10 -26.21 -11.16 14.18
N LYS A 11 -25.91 -11.90 13.10
CA LYS A 11 -24.58 -11.96 12.53
C LYS A 11 -24.10 -10.62 11.94
N LYS A 12 -24.97 -9.91 11.22
CA LYS A 12 -24.61 -8.63 10.58
C LYS A 12 -24.17 -7.55 11.57
N PRO A 13 -24.94 -7.20 12.62
CA PRO A 13 -24.52 -6.19 13.59
C PRO A 13 -23.28 -6.62 14.36
N PHE A 14 -23.17 -7.91 14.73
CA PHE A 14 -21.99 -8.43 15.41
C PHE A 14 -20.72 -8.34 14.55
N MET A 15 -20.78 -8.73 13.27
CA MET A 15 -19.64 -8.61 12.36
C MET A 15 -19.26 -7.16 12.11
N LYS A 16 -20.24 -6.24 12.02
CA LYS A 16 -19.97 -4.81 11.92
C LYS A 16 -19.25 -4.29 13.17
N LEU A 17 -19.72 -4.66 14.36
CA LEU A 17 -19.08 -4.31 15.63
C LEU A 17 -17.62 -4.78 15.65
N LEU A 18 -17.37 -6.06 15.36
CA LEU A 18 -16.02 -6.61 15.29
C LEU A 18 -15.14 -5.87 14.28
N SER A 19 -15.65 -5.60 13.08
CA SER A 19 -14.93 -4.84 12.06
C SER A 19 -14.63 -3.40 12.49
N ASP A 20 -15.50 -2.78 13.28
CA ASP A 20 -15.29 -1.42 13.75
C ASP A 20 -14.28 -1.31 14.89
N PHE A 21 -14.19 -2.34 15.75
CA PHE A 21 -13.24 -2.41 16.86
C PHE A 21 -11.88 -2.99 16.46
N TYR A 22 -11.86 -4.08 15.70
CA TYR A 22 -10.64 -4.84 15.37
C TYR A 22 -10.23 -4.75 13.89
N GLY A 23 -11.01 -4.09 13.05
CA GLY A 23 -10.62 -3.83 11.66
C GLY A 23 -9.68 -2.63 11.58
N ASP A 24 -9.96 -1.71 10.67
CA ASP A 24 -9.01 -0.68 10.25
C ASP A 24 -8.71 0.41 11.29
N LYS A 25 -9.28 0.33 12.50
CA LYS A 25 -9.00 1.29 13.59
C LYS A 25 -7.72 0.99 14.37
N ILE A 26 -7.21 -0.25 14.31
CA ILE A 26 -6.09 -0.67 15.17
C ILE A 26 -4.71 -0.39 14.54
N TYR A 27 -4.68 0.11 13.31
CA TYR A 27 -3.47 0.44 12.58
C TYR A 27 -3.67 1.75 11.80
N SER A 28 -2.59 2.52 11.62
CA SER A 28 -2.62 3.83 10.96
C SER A 28 -2.54 3.74 9.44
N MET A 29 -1.91 2.69 8.93
CA MET A 29 -1.71 2.45 7.51
C MET A 29 -1.32 0.99 7.29
N THR A 30 -1.69 0.43 6.13
CA THR A 30 -1.13 -0.84 5.67
C THR A 30 0.14 -0.58 4.86
N LEU A 31 1.25 -1.19 5.29
CA LEU A 31 2.45 -1.37 4.47
C LEU A 31 2.62 -2.87 4.23
N SER A 32 2.56 -3.31 2.97
CA SER A 32 2.85 -4.70 2.62
C SER A 32 4.12 -4.78 1.80
N ASN A 33 4.97 -5.76 2.10
CA ASN A 33 6.25 -5.96 1.44
C ASN A 33 6.35 -7.40 0.94
N ILE A 34 6.51 -7.57 -0.37
CA ILE A 34 6.71 -8.89 -0.99
C ILE A 34 8.15 -9.38 -0.83
N GLY A 35 9.10 -8.47 -0.60
CA GLY A 35 10.52 -8.76 -0.54
C GLY A 35 11.20 -8.67 -1.90
N ASN A 36 12.42 -9.22 -1.99
CA ASN A 36 13.22 -9.21 -3.20
C ASN A 36 12.85 -10.38 -4.12
N ILE A 37 12.35 -10.05 -5.32
CA ILE A 37 12.02 -11.02 -6.35
C ILE A 37 13.26 -11.31 -7.20
N THR A 38 13.50 -12.60 -7.43
CA THR A 38 14.54 -13.08 -8.35
C THR A 38 13.88 -13.77 -9.54
N PHE A 39 14.46 -13.57 -10.73
CA PHE A 39 13.92 -14.14 -11.95
C PHE A 39 14.74 -15.32 -12.46
N PRO A 40 14.08 -16.29 -13.12
CA PRO A 40 14.76 -17.29 -13.93
C PRO A 40 15.64 -16.64 -15.00
N GLU A 41 16.69 -17.33 -15.41
CA GLU A 41 17.72 -16.81 -16.31
C GLU A 41 17.16 -16.25 -17.63
N LYS A 42 16.13 -16.89 -18.19
CA LYS A 42 15.44 -16.45 -19.42
C LYS A 42 14.76 -15.07 -19.32
N LEU A 43 14.46 -14.62 -18.10
CA LEU A 43 13.79 -13.35 -17.82
C LEU A 43 14.73 -12.30 -17.20
N LYS A 44 15.96 -12.67 -16.84
CA LYS A 44 16.96 -11.73 -16.33
C LYS A 44 17.24 -10.65 -17.38
N GLY A 45 17.27 -9.40 -16.93
CA GLY A 45 17.53 -8.23 -17.79
C GLY A 45 16.37 -7.84 -18.73
N ARG A 46 15.23 -8.56 -18.72
CA ARG A 46 14.03 -8.19 -19.50
C ARG A 46 12.99 -7.44 -18.67
N VAL A 47 13.01 -7.62 -17.36
CA VAL A 47 12.15 -6.91 -16.42
C VAL A 47 12.99 -5.89 -15.69
N GLU A 48 12.72 -4.62 -15.92
CA GLU A 48 13.44 -3.50 -15.30
C GLU A 48 12.89 -3.19 -13.90
N ARG A 49 11.56 -3.18 -13.78
CA ARG A 49 10.81 -2.82 -12.59
C ARG A 49 9.61 -3.75 -12.39
N LEU A 50 9.26 -3.98 -11.13
CA LEU A 50 7.99 -4.58 -10.75
C LEU A 50 7.24 -3.61 -9.86
N ASP A 51 5.93 -3.56 -10.03
CA ASP A 51 5.05 -2.76 -9.17
C ASP A 51 4.06 -3.64 -8.43
N PHE A 52 3.97 -3.37 -7.13
CA PHE A 52 2.98 -3.94 -6.25
C PHE A 52 2.11 -2.80 -5.71
N PHE A 53 0.79 -2.95 -5.71
CA PHE A 53 -0.15 -1.95 -5.22
C PHE A 53 -1.13 -2.58 -4.25
N LEU A 54 -1.54 -1.80 -3.24
CA LEU A 54 -2.65 -2.13 -2.36
C LEU A 54 -3.81 -1.19 -2.65
N SER A 55 -5.03 -1.57 -2.30
CA SER A 55 -6.15 -0.63 -2.29
C SER A 55 -6.25 0.02 -0.91
N PRO A 56 -6.34 1.36 -0.83
CA PRO A 56 -6.64 2.03 0.43
C PRO A 56 -8.08 1.70 0.86
N ASN A 57 -8.38 1.95 2.14
CA ASN A 57 -9.73 1.78 2.67
C ASN A 57 -10.29 3.11 3.21
N LYS A 58 -11.55 3.11 3.65
CA LYS A 58 -12.24 4.35 4.05
C LYS A 58 -11.61 5.02 5.28
N LYS A 59 -11.01 4.24 6.19
CA LYS A 59 -10.36 4.76 7.41
C LYS A 59 -8.90 5.11 7.13
N ASN A 60 -8.15 4.17 6.55
CA ASN A 60 -6.76 4.32 6.15
C ASN A 60 -6.70 4.69 4.67
N LYS A 61 -6.78 6.01 4.44
CA LYS A 61 -6.90 6.62 3.11
C LYS A 61 -5.66 6.48 2.24
N VAL A 62 -4.53 6.13 2.83
CA VAL A 62 -3.28 5.83 2.14
C VAL A 62 -2.90 4.38 2.44
N SER A 63 -2.30 3.70 1.47
CA SER A 63 -1.66 2.39 1.66
C SER A 63 -0.35 2.36 0.89
N ALA A 64 0.60 1.58 1.39
CA ALA A 64 1.93 1.46 0.81
C ALA A 64 2.26 0.01 0.49
N ALA A 65 2.91 -0.20 -0.64
CA ALA A 65 3.34 -1.50 -1.12
C ALA A 65 4.81 -1.42 -1.53
N ALA A 66 5.61 -2.37 -1.04
CA ALA A 66 7.03 -2.48 -1.37
C ALA A 66 7.31 -3.79 -2.10
N ILE A 67 8.12 -3.71 -3.15
CA ILE A 67 8.64 -4.86 -3.87
C ILE A 67 10.07 -4.56 -4.33
N GLY A 68 10.96 -5.53 -4.14
CA GLY A 68 12.37 -5.42 -4.54
C GLY A 68 12.64 -6.20 -5.81
N VAL A 69 13.39 -5.60 -6.74
CA VAL A 69 13.85 -6.27 -7.96
C VAL A 69 15.12 -5.61 -8.47
N ASN A 70 16.09 -6.41 -8.94
CA ASN A 70 17.34 -5.92 -9.55
C ASN A 70 18.13 -4.88 -8.73
N GLY A 71 18.07 -4.94 -7.39
CA GLY A 71 18.76 -3.98 -6.51
C GLY A 71 18.00 -2.68 -6.25
N TYR A 72 16.78 -2.54 -6.79
CA TYR A 72 15.88 -1.42 -6.54
C TYR A 72 14.68 -1.86 -5.71
N ILE A 73 14.12 -0.93 -4.93
CA ILE A 73 12.85 -1.13 -4.24
C ILE A 73 11.83 -0.17 -4.84
N SER A 74 10.76 -0.72 -5.39
CA SER A 74 9.58 0.06 -5.77
C SER A 74 8.67 0.18 -4.55
N LEU A 75 8.59 1.40 -4.02
CA LEU A 75 7.68 1.78 -2.93
C LEU A 75 6.51 2.56 -3.50
N ASN A 76 5.37 1.90 -3.66
CA ASN A 76 4.17 2.45 -4.27
C ASN A 76 3.18 2.92 -3.21
N PHE A 77 2.68 4.14 -3.36
CA PHE A 77 1.62 4.70 -2.54
C PHE A 77 0.32 4.79 -3.34
N THR A 78 -0.76 4.30 -2.74
CA THR A 78 -2.11 4.38 -3.28
C THR A 78 -3.00 5.12 -2.29
N SER A 79 -3.74 6.12 -2.76
CA SER A 79 -4.45 7.05 -1.88
C SER A 79 -5.83 7.43 -2.42
N PHE A 80 -6.80 7.63 -1.50
CA PHE A 80 -8.05 8.34 -1.79
C PHE A 80 -7.92 9.86 -1.69
N LEU A 81 -6.78 10.37 -1.23
CA LEU A 81 -6.50 11.80 -1.19
C LEU A 81 -5.98 12.23 -2.55
N THR A 82 -6.82 12.89 -3.35
CA THR A 82 -6.46 13.32 -4.72
C THR A 82 -5.38 14.41 -4.69
N GLU A 83 -5.59 15.46 -3.89
CA GLU A 83 -4.72 16.64 -3.87
C GLU A 83 -3.63 16.60 -2.80
N ASP A 84 -3.89 15.94 -1.67
CA ASP A 84 -2.93 15.88 -0.57
C ASP A 84 -1.90 14.77 -0.81
N THR A 85 -0.63 15.17 -0.95
CA THR A 85 0.56 14.32 -1.07
C THR A 85 1.52 14.47 0.12
N THR A 86 1.08 15.14 1.19
CA THR A 86 1.96 15.54 2.30
C THR A 86 2.59 14.32 2.98
N PHE A 87 1.83 13.23 3.11
CA PHE A 87 2.32 12.01 3.73
C PHE A 87 3.41 11.34 2.88
N GLU A 88 3.14 11.11 1.60
CA GLU A 88 4.07 10.49 0.65
C GLU A 88 5.37 11.30 0.58
N ARG A 89 5.27 12.63 0.47
CA ARG A 89 6.44 13.53 0.46
C ARG A 89 7.25 13.46 1.74
N LYS A 90 6.62 13.36 2.92
CA LYS A 90 7.33 13.21 4.20
C LYS A 90 8.09 11.88 4.26
N VAL A 91 7.49 10.79 3.79
CA VAL A 91 8.16 9.48 3.74
C VAL A 91 9.36 9.52 2.80
N LEU A 92 9.18 10.04 1.59
CA LEU A 92 10.27 10.13 0.60
C LEU A 92 11.41 11.05 1.08
N ARG A 93 11.08 12.20 1.67
CA ARG A 93 12.07 13.09 2.28
C ARG A 93 12.87 12.38 3.38
N ALA A 94 12.18 11.65 4.26
CA ALA A 94 12.81 10.90 5.34
C ALA A 94 13.76 9.80 4.84
N LEU A 95 13.53 9.24 3.65
CA LEU A 95 14.45 8.30 3.00
C LEU A 95 15.70 9.00 2.45
N VAL A 96 15.51 10.12 1.75
CA VAL A 96 16.62 10.93 1.21
C VAL A 96 17.52 11.45 2.33
N GLU A 97 16.94 11.93 3.43
CA GLU A 97 17.68 12.39 4.62
C GLU A 97 18.52 11.27 5.27
N ARG A 98 18.16 10.00 5.05
CA ARG A 98 18.92 8.82 5.50
C ARG A 98 19.93 8.33 4.46
N GLY A 99 20.13 9.06 3.36
CA GLY A 99 21.08 8.72 2.30
C GLY A 99 20.57 7.70 1.30
N VAL A 100 19.27 7.40 1.28
CA VAL A 100 18.66 6.52 0.28
C VAL A 100 18.38 7.33 -0.99
N ALA A 101 18.93 6.90 -2.13
CA ALA A 101 18.60 7.50 -3.42
C ALA A 101 17.14 7.19 -3.80
N VAL A 102 16.37 8.21 -4.16
CA VAL A 102 14.94 8.11 -4.46
C VAL A 102 14.65 8.72 -5.82
N GLU A 103 13.94 7.97 -6.65
CA GLU A 103 13.29 8.46 -7.88
C GLU A 103 11.78 8.47 -7.66
N VAL A 104 11.09 9.51 -8.14
CA VAL A 104 9.64 9.68 -7.95
C VAL A 104 8.93 9.63 -9.31
N ALA A 105 8.04 8.66 -9.46
CA ALA A 105 7.09 8.58 -10.57
C ALA A 105 5.66 8.76 -10.03
N THR A 106 4.86 9.60 -10.69
CA THR A 106 3.49 9.90 -10.26
C THR A 106 2.53 9.89 -11.45
N ASN A 107 1.32 9.41 -11.22
CA ASN A 107 0.20 9.50 -12.16
C ASN A 107 -0.68 10.74 -11.90
N ARG A 108 -0.41 11.52 -10.84
CA ARG A 108 -1.12 12.77 -10.57
C ARG A 108 -0.65 13.84 -11.54
N ARG A 109 -1.60 14.56 -12.14
CA ARG A 109 -1.32 15.74 -12.96
C ARG A 109 -1.13 16.94 -12.02
N VAL A 110 -0.12 17.75 -12.27
CA VAL A 110 0.02 19.04 -11.59
C VAL A 110 -0.88 20.02 -12.34
N GLU A 111 -1.87 20.63 -11.70
CA GLU A 111 -2.66 21.68 -12.35
C GLU A 111 -1.72 22.83 -12.75
N GLY A 112 -1.56 23.05 -14.06
CA GLY A 112 -0.64 24.07 -14.62
C GLY A 112 0.32 23.57 -15.70
N GLU A 113 0.34 22.27 -16.00
CA GLU A 113 0.98 21.67 -17.20
C GLU A 113 -0.03 21.23 -18.26
#